data_AF-A0A2K5L6R7-F1
#
_entry.id   AF-A0A2K5L6R7-F1
#
_cell.length_a   1.000
_cell.length_b   1.000
_cell.length_c   1.000
_cell.angle_alpha   90.00
_cell.angle_beta   90.00
_cell.angle_gamma   90.00
#
_symmetry.space_group_name_H-M   'P 1'
#
loop_
_entity.id
_entity.type
_entity.pdbx_description
1 polymer ?
#
loop_
_entity_poly.entity_id
_entity_poly.type
_entity_poly.pdbx_seq_one_letter_code
_entity_poly.pdbx_strand_id
1 'polypeptide(L)'
;MLLPNILLTEQLYDGYDEEYDCPILDEDRVVDELDNQMREGGVIVDYHGCDFFPERWFHIVFVLRTDTNVLYERLETRGYNEKKLTDNIQCEIFQVLYEEATASYKEEIVHQLPSNKPEELENNVDQILKWIEQWIKDHNS
;
A
#
# COMPACT_ATOMS: atom_id res chain seq x y z
N MET A 1 -7.12 -3.01 -7.21
CA MET A 1 -7.36 -1.62 -7.61
C MET A 1 -6.10 -0.84 -7.27
N LEU A 2 -5.48 -0.20 -8.26
CA LEU A 2 -4.29 0.62 -8.02
C LEU A 2 -4.74 2.05 -7.74
N LEU A 3 -4.56 2.52 -6.51
CA LEU A 3 -4.99 3.88 -6.15
C LEU A 3 -4.36 4.96 -7.02
N PRO A 4 -3.04 4.92 -7.36
CA PRO A 4 -2.44 5.91 -8.24
C PRO A 4 -3.18 6.13 -9.56
N ASN A 5 -3.81 5.09 -10.12
CA ASN A 5 -4.58 5.21 -11.36
C ASN A 5 -5.92 5.94 -11.15
N ILE A 6 -6.61 5.71 -10.02
CA ILE A 6 -7.88 6.39 -9.71
C ILE A 6 -7.64 7.86 -9.41
N LEU A 7 -6.56 8.17 -8.70
CA LEU A 7 -6.20 9.55 -8.39
C LEU A 7 -5.99 10.38 -9.65
N LEU A 8 -5.32 9.81 -10.65
CA LEU A 8 -5.07 10.46 -11.94
C LEU A 8 -6.35 10.60 -12.78
N THR A 9 -7.28 9.65 -12.72
CA THR A 9 -8.52 9.71 -13.50
C THR A 9 -9.55 10.66 -12.88
N GLU A 10 -9.69 10.66 -11.56
CA GLU A 10 -10.73 11.40 -10.83
C GLU A 10 -10.25 12.77 -10.30
N GLN A 11 -8.97 13.13 -10.54
CA GLN A 11 -8.37 14.40 -10.11
C GLN A 11 -8.58 14.67 -8.61
N LEU A 12 -8.30 13.66 -7.79
CA LEU A 12 -8.47 13.69 -6.34
C LEU A 12 -7.25 14.33 -5.67
N TYR A 13 -6.96 15.58 -6.04
CA TYR A 13 -5.81 16.32 -5.56
C TYR A 13 -6.24 17.66 -4.96
N ASP A 14 -5.68 18.00 -3.80
CA ASP A 14 -5.85 19.32 -3.16
C ASP A 14 -4.50 20.03 -3.06
N GLY A 15 -4.07 20.61 -4.18
CA GLY A 15 -2.83 21.38 -4.28
C GLY A 15 -1.66 20.62 -4.89
N TYR A 16 -0.48 21.22 -4.78
CA TYR A 16 0.75 20.74 -5.38
C TYR A 16 1.90 20.88 -4.41
N ASP A 17 2.64 19.80 -4.20
CA ASP A 17 3.85 19.78 -3.41
C ASP A 17 5.02 20.21 -4.30
N GLU A 18 5.48 21.46 -4.13
CA GLU A 18 6.64 21.99 -4.86
C GLU A 18 7.96 21.33 -4.46
N GLU A 19 8.04 20.73 -3.27
CA GLU A 19 9.25 20.08 -2.76
C GLU A 19 9.46 18.71 -3.40
N TYR A 20 8.37 17.98 -3.64
CA TYR A 20 8.36 16.64 -4.22
C TYR A 20 7.90 16.58 -5.68
N ASP A 21 7.49 17.73 -6.23
CA ASP A 21 7.00 17.90 -7.61
C ASP A 21 5.87 16.92 -7.92
N CYS A 22 4.87 16.89 -7.04
CA CYS A 22 3.70 16.03 -7.20
C CYS A 22 2.42 16.66 -6.64
N PRO A 23 1.24 16.32 -7.20
CA PRO A 23 -0.03 16.73 -6.61
C PRO A 23 -0.21 16.19 -5.19
N ILE A 24 -0.78 16.99 -4.29
CA ILE A 24 -1.12 16.57 -2.93
C ILE A 24 -2.44 15.82 -2.98
N LEU A 25 -2.49 14.66 -2.32
CA LEU A 25 -3.69 13.83 -2.28
C LEU A 25 -4.80 14.49 -1.47
N ASP A 26 -6.04 14.49 -1.99
CA ASP A 26 -7.22 14.80 -1.18
C ASP A 26 -7.74 13.51 -0.53
N GLU A 27 -7.25 13.22 0.68
CA GLU A 27 -7.54 11.99 1.43
C GLU A 27 -9.04 11.79 1.67
N ASP A 28 -9.76 12.86 2.05
CA ASP A 28 -11.20 12.80 2.33
C ASP A 28 -11.98 12.39 1.06
N ARG A 29 -11.66 12.99 -0.09
CA ARG A 29 -12.31 12.62 -1.36
C ARG A 29 -11.97 11.21 -1.81
N VAL A 30 -10.75 10.73 -1.55
CA VAL A 30 -10.37 9.33 -1.82
C VAL A 30 -11.20 8.39 -0.97
N VAL A 31 -11.40 8.72 0.31
CA VAL A 31 -12.22 7.92 1.21
C VAL A 31 -13.67 7.86 0.70
N ASP A 32 -14.25 9.02 0.36
CA ASP A 32 -15.63 9.12 -0.12
C ASP A 32 -15.86 8.35 -1.43
N GLU A 33 -14.93 8.45 -2.39
CA GLU A 33 -15.06 7.78 -3.69
C GLU A 33 -15.04 6.26 -3.55
N LEU A 34 -14.18 5.72 -2.68
CA LEU A 34 -13.99 4.29 -2.55
C LEU A 34 -14.97 3.64 -1.56
N ASP A 35 -15.58 4.39 -0.65
CA ASP A 35 -16.36 3.82 0.46
C ASP A 35 -17.49 2.89 0.00
N ASN A 36 -18.18 3.25 -1.09
CA ASN A 36 -19.24 2.39 -1.65
C ASN A 36 -18.69 1.05 -2.14
N GLN A 37 -17.57 1.07 -2.88
CA GLN A 37 -16.97 -0.15 -3.41
C GLN A 37 -16.32 -1.00 -2.30
N MET A 38 -15.71 -0.36 -1.31
CA MET A 38 -15.13 -1.05 -0.16
C MET A 38 -16.20 -1.75 0.69
N ARG A 39 -17.41 -1.16 0.79
CA ARG A 39 -18.56 -1.81 1.46
C ARG A 39 -19.10 -3.03 0.73
N GLU A 40 -19.00 -3.08 -0.60
CA GLU A 40 -19.37 -4.27 -1.39
C GLU A 40 -18.35 -5.42 -1.21
N GLY A 41 -17.12 -5.08 -0.83
CA GLY A 41 -16.05 -6.04 -0.55
C GLY A 41 -15.36 -6.57 -1.82
N GLY A 42 -14.39 -7.46 -1.63
CA GLY A 42 -13.63 -8.06 -2.74
C GLY A 42 -12.64 -7.10 -3.42
N VAL A 43 -12.23 -6.05 -2.73
CA VAL A 43 -11.29 -5.04 -3.25
C VAL A 43 -9.90 -5.26 -2.68
N ILE A 44 -8.90 -5.23 -3.55
CA ILE A 44 -7.48 -5.12 -3.17
C ILE A 44 -7.07 -3.66 -3.38
N VAL A 45 -6.60 -3.01 -2.33
CA VAL A 45 -6.12 -1.63 -2.36
C VAL A 45 -4.59 -1.62 -2.33
N ASP A 46 -3.98 -0.80 -3.16
CA ASP A 46 -2.52 -0.63 -3.24
C ASP A 46 -2.17 0.86 -3.12
N TYR A 47 -1.51 1.21 -2.01
CA TYR A 47 -0.99 2.54 -1.73
C TYR A 47 0.17 2.47 -0.73
N HIS A 48 1.00 3.52 -0.73
CA HIS A 48 2.19 3.63 0.12
C HIS A 48 1.93 4.41 1.41
N GLY A 49 0.68 4.49 1.85
CA GLY A 49 0.21 5.10 3.08
C GLY A 49 -1.14 4.48 3.45
N CYS A 50 -1.51 4.50 4.72
CA CYS A 50 -2.67 3.74 5.19
C CYS A 50 -3.40 4.30 6.41
N ASP A 51 -2.90 5.38 7.02
CA ASP A 51 -3.43 6.00 8.24
C ASP A 51 -4.78 6.74 8.03
N PHE A 52 -5.02 7.26 6.82
CA PHE A 52 -6.25 7.96 6.48
C PHE A 52 -7.41 7.03 6.07
N PHE A 53 -7.15 5.75 5.80
CA PHE A 53 -8.22 4.83 5.45
C PHE A 53 -9.04 4.41 6.67
N PRO A 54 -10.37 4.29 6.56
CA PRO A 54 -11.19 3.74 7.64
C PRO A 54 -10.77 2.31 8.01
N GLU A 55 -10.44 2.06 9.29
CA GLU A 55 -10.00 0.74 9.79
C GLU A 55 -10.93 -0.41 9.36
N ARG A 56 -12.25 -0.14 9.30
CA ARG A 56 -13.30 -1.10 8.89
C ARG A 56 -13.20 -1.60 7.45
N TRP A 57 -12.39 -0.99 6.60
CA TRP A 57 -12.28 -1.36 5.19
C TRP A 57 -11.49 -2.65 4.96
N PHE A 58 -10.56 -2.97 5.85
CA PHE A 58 -9.58 -4.03 5.60
C PHE A 58 -9.75 -5.21 6.55
N HIS A 59 -9.87 -6.40 5.96
CA HIS A 59 -9.88 -7.67 6.69
C HIS A 59 -8.45 -8.20 6.94
N ILE A 60 -7.48 -7.73 6.15
CA ILE A 60 -6.06 -8.05 6.25
C ILE A 60 -5.23 -6.93 5.61
N VAL A 61 -4.04 -6.69 6.14
CA VAL A 61 -3.10 -5.67 5.66
C VAL A 61 -1.73 -6.32 5.46
N PHE A 62 -1.16 -6.13 4.28
CA PHE A 62 0.16 -6.63 3.93
C PHE A 62 1.14 -5.49 3.69
N VAL A 63 2.20 -5.44 4.50
CA VAL A 63 3.31 -4.48 4.33
C VAL A 63 4.45 -5.19 3.61
N LEU A 64 4.66 -4.86 2.34
CA LEU A 64 5.75 -5.43 1.55
C LEU A 64 7.08 -4.84 2.01
N ARG A 65 8.04 -5.71 2.32
CA ARG A 65 9.39 -5.34 2.78
C ARG A 65 10.42 -5.74 1.74
N THR A 66 11.34 -4.82 1.44
CA THR A 66 12.43 -5.06 0.48
C THR A 66 13.74 -4.60 1.11
N ASP A 67 14.77 -5.43 0.98
CA ASP A 67 16.14 -5.11 1.37
C ASP A 67 16.57 -3.80 0.70
N THR A 68 17.18 -2.91 1.49
CA THR A 68 17.49 -1.55 1.06
C THR A 68 18.32 -1.49 -0.23
N ASN A 69 19.28 -2.39 -0.41
CA ASN A 69 20.10 -2.45 -1.62
C ASN A 69 19.26 -2.81 -2.86
N VAL A 70 18.35 -3.77 -2.73
CA VAL A 70 17.45 -4.19 -3.81
C VAL A 70 16.44 -3.07 -4.13
N LEU A 71 15.91 -2.40 -3.10
CA LEU A 71 15.00 -1.28 -3.27
C LEU A 71 15.70 -0.10 -3.97
N TYR A 72 16.94 0.20 -3.60
CA TYR A 72 17.73 1.28 -4.20
C TYR A 72 17.88 1.05 -5.72
N GLU A 73 18.34 -0.13 -6.14
CA GLU A 73 18.50 -0.46 -7.57
C GLU A 73 17.18 -0.35 -8.34
N ARG A 74 16.06 -0.75 -7.74
CA ARG A 74 14.72 -0.65 -8.34
C ARG A 74 14.29 0.80 -8.54
N LEU A 75 14.47 1.65 -7.53
CA LEU A 75 14.09 3.06 -7.59
C LEU A 75 15.02 3.86 -8.52
N GLU A 76 16.31 3.52 -8.55
CA GLU A 76 17.28 4.12 -9.47
C GLU A 76 16.93 3.79 -10.93
N THR A 77 16.57 2.52 -11.20
CA THR A 77 16.09 2.08 -12.53
C THR A 77 14.80 2.80 -12.95
N ARG A 78 13.95 3.22 -12.00
CA ARG A 78 12.76 4.04 -12.26
C ARG A 78 13.09 5.50 -12.57
N GLY A 79 14.35 5.91 -12.50
CA GLY A 79 14.81 7.27 -12.80
C GLY A 79 14.55 8.27 -11.68
N TYR A 80 14.47 7.81 -10.43
CA TYR A 80 14.27 8.70 -9.29
C TYR A 80 15.53 9.56 -9.08
N ASN A 81 15.34 10.83 -8.73
CA ASN A 81 16.46 11.71 -8.40
C ASN A 81 17.07 11.35 -7.03
N GLU A 82 18.26 11.86 -6.74
CA GLU A 82 19.01 11.54 -5.51
C GLU A 82 18.22 11.84 -4.23
N LYS A 83 17.45 12.94 -4.23
CA LYS A 83 16.59 13.31 -3.10
C LYS A 83 15.49 12.26 -2.88
N LYS A 84 14.70 11.94 -3.90
CA LYS A 84 13.63 10.93 -3.82
C LYS A 84 14.20 9.55 -3.48
N LEU A 85 15.36 9.18 -4.02
CA LEU A 85 16.04 7.94 -3.64
C LEU A 85 16.36 7.91 -2.15
N THR A 86 17.01 8.95 -1.65
CA THR A 86 17.41 9.05 -0.23
C THR A 86 16.18 8.97 0.68
N ASP A 87 15.14 9.74 0.38
CA ASP A 87 13.93 9.81 1.21
C ASP A 87 13.19 8.45 1.24
N ASN A 88 13.01 7.79 0.09
CA ASN A 88 12.35 6.48 0.02
C ASN A 88 13.17 5.38 0.71
N ILE A 89 14.49 5.44 0.59
CA ILE A 89 15.39 4.48 1.24
C ILE A 89 15.40 4.67 2.76
N GLN A 90 15.42 5.91 3.24
CA GLN A 90 15.29 6.19 4.66
C GLN A 90 13.93 5.73 5.19
N CYS A 91 12.85 5.96 4.45
CA CYS A 91 11.51 5.47 4.79
C CYS A 91 11.49 3.95 5.02
N GLU A 92 12.10 3.17 4.12
CA GLU A 92 12.20 1.71 4.27
C GLU A 92 13.10 1.30 5.46
N ILE A 93 14.25 1.95 5.64
CA ILE A 93 15.18 1.66 6.75
C ILE A 93 14.49 1.91 8.11
N PHE A 94 13.76 3.02 8.22
CA PHE A 94 13.03 3.40 9.42
C PHE A 94 11.70 2.66 9.58
N GLN A 95 11.33 1.81 8.61
CA GLN A 95 10.12 0.99 8.65
C GLN A 95 8.84 1.82 8.82
N VAL A 96 8.82 3.05 8.29
CA VAL A 96 7.75 4.03 8.53
C VAL A 96 6.37 3.42 8.21
N LEU A 97 6.24 2.79 7.04
CA LEU A 97 4.96 2.18 6.62
C LEU A 97 4.55 0.96 7.46
N TYR A 98 5.52 0.24 8.03
CA TYR A 98 5.20 -0.86 8.93
C TYR A 98 4.67 -0.32 10.26
N GLU A 99 5.34 0.68 10.84
CA GLU A 99 4.90 1.33 12.07
C GLU A 99 3.51 1.96 11.89
N GLU A 100 3.29 2.67 10.78
CA GLU A 100 2.01 3.27 10.42
C GLU A 100 0.88 2.23 10.31
N ALA A 101 1.13 1.11 9.63
CA ALA A 101 0.15 0.04 9.54
C ALA A 101 -0.19 -0.58 10.91
N THR A 102 0.82 -0.81 11.76
CA THR A 102 0.59 -1.35 13.11
C THR A 102 -0.08 -0.35 14.07
N ALA A 103 0.05 0.95 13.80
CA ALA A 103 -0.65 1.99 14.56
C ALA A 103 -2.10 2.17 14.11
N SER A 104 -2.38 1.94 12.82
CA SER A 104 -3.69 2.18 12.19
C SER A 104 -4.61 0.96 12.22
N TYR A 105 -4.04 -0.24 12.28
CA TYR A 105 -4.77 -1.51 12.25
C TYR A 105 -4.36 -2.43 13.38
N LYS A 106 -5.23 -3.38 13.70
CA LYS A 106 -4.93 -4.38 14.73
C LYS A 106 -3.75 -5.26 14.30
N GLU A 107 -2.83 -5.51 15.22
CA GLU A 107 -1.60 -6.26 14.95
C GLU A 107 -1.90 -7.66 14.38
N GLU A 108 -3.01 -8.30 14.75
CA GLU A 108 -3.38 -9.63 14.24
C GLU A 108 -3.71 -9.68 12.74
N ILE A 109 -4.02 -8.55 12.11
CA ILE A 109 -4.32 -8.47 10.68
C ILE A 109 -3.20 -7.84 9.86
N VAL A 110 -2.12 -7.37 10.50
CA VAL A 110 -0.98 -6.73 9.83
C VAL A 110 0.15 -7.74 9.65
N HIS A 111 0.55 -7.99 8.41
CA HIS A 111 1.60 -8.96 8.09
C HIS A 111 2.67 -8.35 7.19
N GLN A 112 3.93 -8.64 7.50
CA GLN A 112 5.05 -8.26 6.64
C GLN A 112 5.32 -9.37 5.61
N LEU A 113 5.51 -8.98 4.35
CA LEU A 113 5.84 -9.92 3.26
C LEU A 113 7.18 -9.55 2.61
N PRO A 114 8.15 -10.48 2.51
CA PRO A 114 9.39 -10.21 1.78
C PRO A 114 9.11 -10.07 0.28
N SER A 115 9.76 -9.11 -0.38
CA SER A 115 9.52 -8.79 -1.80
C SER A 115 10.81 -8.42 -2.56
N ASN A 116 11.90 -9.14 -2.30
CA ASN A 116 13.21 -8.95 -2.92
C ASN A 116 13.34 -9.66 -4.27
N LYS A 117 12.77 -10.87 -4.39
CA LYS A 117 13.00 -11.75 -5.55
C LYS A 117 11.70 -12.27 -6.17
N PRO A 118 11.73 -12.71 -7.44
CA PRO A 118 10.56 -13.29 -8.11
C PRO A 118 9.97 -14.50 -7.38
N GLU A 119 10.80 -15.33 -6.73
CA GLU A 119 10.30 -16.50 -5.98
C GLU A 119 9.48 -16.08 -4.76
N GLU A 120 9.84 -14.97 -4.11
CA GLU A 120 9.08 -14.41 -3.00
C GLU A 120 7.76 -13.81 -3.49
N LEU A 121 7.74 -13.18 -4.67
CA LEU A 121 6.50 -12.74 -5.31
C LEU A 121 5.54 -13.92 -5.56
N GLU A 122 6.04 -15.01 -6.15
CA GLU A 122 5.22 -16.22 -6.39
C GLU A 122 4.68 -16.79 -5.07
N ASN A 123 5.52 -16.87 -4.04
CA ASN A 123 5.10 -17.32 -2.71
C ASN A 123 4.07 -16.37 -2.08
N ASN A 124 4.23 -15.05 -2.19
CA ASN A 124 3.28 -14.08 -1.67
C ASN A 124 1.92 -14.22 -2.35
N VAL A 125 1.90 -14.39 -3.67
CA VAL A 125 0.67 -14.63 -4.43
C VAL A 125 -0.03 -15.90 -3.95
N ASP A 126 0.69 -17.02 -3.81
CA ASP A 126 0.14 -18.29 -3.31
C ASP A 126 -0.43 -18.16 -1.89
N GLN A 127 0.27 -17.48 -0.99
CA GLN A 127 -0.20 -17.26 0.39
C GLN A 127 -1.47 -16.39 0.44
N ILE A 128 -1.50 -15.28 -0.30
CA ILE A 128 -2.65 -14.38 -0.33
C ILE A 128 -3.86 -15.10 -0.94
N LEU A 129 -3.68 -15.88 -2.02
CA LEU A 129 -4.76 -16.65 -2.62
C LEU A 129 -5.35 -17.68 -1.65
N LYS A 130 -4.49 -18.43 -0.94
CA LYS A 130 -4.93 -19.38 0.09
C LYS A 130 -5.69 -18.70 1.22
N TRP A 131 -5.23 -17.53 1.64
CA TRP A 131 -5.92 -16.74 2.66
C TRP A 131 -7.31 -16.30 2.17
N ILE A 132 -7.41 -15.77 0.94
CA ILE A 132 -8.69 -15.36 0.35
C ILE A 132 -9.66 -16.54 0.28
N GLU A 133 -9.20 -17.71 -0.21
CA GLU A 133 -10.04 -18.91 -0.29
C GLU A 133 -10.57 -19.35 1.08
N GLN A 134 -9.74 -19.30 2.12
CA GLN A 134 -10.14 -19.68 3.46
C GLN A 134 -11.13 -18.66 4.05
N TRP A 135 -10.83 -17.36 3.90
CA TRP A 135 -11.69 -16.28 4.39
C TRP A 135 -13.10 -16.35 3.79
N ILE A 136 -13.20 -16.61 2.48
CA ILE A 136 -14.47 -16.78 1.78
C ILE A 136 -15.27 -17.96 2.34
N LYS A 137 -14.62 -19.08 2.67
CA LYS A 137 -15.31 -20.25 3.25
C LYS A 137 -15.87 -19.95 4.64
N ASP A 138 -15.10 -19.24 5.45
CA ASP A 138 -15.46 -18.95 6.85
C ASP A 138 -16.59 -17.91 6.96
N HIS A 139 -16.78 -17.04 5.96
CA HIS A 139 -17.75 -15.94 5.99
C HIS A 139 -18.97 -16.13 5.07
N ASN A 140 -19.06 -17.25 4.35
CA ASN A 140 -20.23 -17.60 3.50
C ASN A 140 -20.98 -18.86 3.97
N SER A 141 -20.86 -19.19 5.26
CA SER A 141 -21.56 -20.32 5.90
C SER A 141 -22.93 -19.93 6.45
#